data_AF-A0A3G9G434-F1
#
_entry.id   AF-A0A3G9G434-F1
#
_cell.length_a   1.000
_cell.length_b   1.000
_cell.length_c   1.000
_cell.angle_alpha   90.00
_cell.angle_beta   90.00
_cell.angle_gamma   90.00
#
_symmetry.space_group_name_H-M   'P 1'
#
loop_
_entity.id
_entity.type
_entity.pdbx_description
1 polymer ?
#
loop_
_entity_poly.entity_id
_entity_poly.type
_entity_poly.pdbx_seq_one_letter_code
_entity_poly.pdbx_strand_id
1 'polypeptide(L)'
;MNANPTTTETKRDKPGGSQTLVRGLMIVEAVASGRGSLSEIAETAGLARSTAYRLASTLVEQGYLSVAPRDGSGGGYRLGPKFIRLSHQATHL
;
A
#
# COMPACT_ATOMS: atom_id res chain seq x y z
N MET A 1 -15.05 32.06 -43.07
CA MET A 1 -14.46 32.14 -41.72
C MET A 1 -15.50 31.66 -40.72
N ASN A 2 -15.21 30.66 -39.89
CA ASN A 2 -15.51 30.69 -38.46
C ASN A 2 -14.87 29.48 -37.76
N ALA A 3 -14.08 29.81 -36.75
CA ALA A 3 -13.18 28.94 -36.03
C ALA A 3 -13.92 28.00 -35.08
N ASN A 4 -13.41 26.78 -35.01
CA ASN A 4 -13.74 25.78 -34.00
C ASN A 4 -13.00 26.13 -32.69
N PRO A 5 -13.63 26.11 -31.50
CA PRO A 5 -12.90 25.89 -30.28
C PRO A 5 -12.84 24.39 -30.01
N THR A 6 -11.67 23.83 -30.30
CA THR A 6 -11.21 22.51 -29.91
C THR A 6 -11.39 22.31 -28.40
N THR A 7 -12.36 21.50 -27.98
CA THR A 7 -12.42 20.99 -26.61
C THR A 7 -11.16 20.17 -26.36
N THR A 8 -10.21 20.78 -25.66
CA THR A 8 -9.01 20.13 -25.15
C THR A 8 -9.45 19.27 -23.97
N GLU A 9 -9.90 18.04 -24.24
CA GLU A 9 -9.97 17.01 -23.21
C GLU A 9 -8.55 16.72 -22.75
N THR A 10 -8.16 17.36 -21.64
CA THR A 10 -6.96 17.01 -20.89
C THR A 10 -7.15 15.59 -20.35
N LYS A 11 -6.73 14.60 -21.14
CA LYS A 11 -6.54 13.22 -20.71
C LYS A 11 -5.59 13.26 -19.51
N ARG A 12 -6.15 13.17 -18.29
CA ARG A 12 -5.36 13.10 -17.06
C ARG A 12 -4.36 11.95 -17.23
N ASP A 13 -3.09 12.29 -17.39
CA ASP A 13 -2.02 11.31 -17.43
C ASP A 13 -2.16 10.43 -16.19
N LYS A 14 -2.36 9.13 -16.42
CA LYS A 14 -2.24 8.16 -15.34
C LYS A 14 -0.82 8.35 -14.80
N PRO A 15 -0.62 8.59 -13.49
CA PRO A 15 0.71 8.79 -12.95
C PRO A 15 1.56 7.59 -13.36
N GLY A 16 2.62 7.83 -14.14
CA GLY A 16 3.47 6.84 -14.79
C GLY A 16 4.36 6.05 -13.81
N GLY A 17 3.86 5.74 -12.62
CA GLY A 17 4.56 4.96 -11.61
C GLY A 17 4.30 3.47 -11.77
N SER A 18 5.22 2.66 -11.24
CA SER A 18 5.01 1.22 -11.11
C SER A 18 3.76 0.95 -10.28
N GLN A 19 2.70 0.47 -10.94
CA GLN A 19 1.42 0.19 -10.29
C GLN A 19 1.57 -0.80 -9.12
N THR A 20 2.52 -1.74 -9.23
CA THR A 20 2.84 -2.70 -8.16
C THR A 20 3.42 -1.99 -6.94
N LEU A 21 4.32 -1.03 -7.14
CA LEU A 21 4.92 -0.26 -6.04
C LEU A 21 3.85 0.56 -5.31
N VAL A 22 3.00 1.27 -6.05
CA VAL A 22 1.90 2.06 -5.47
C VAL A 22 0.99 1.17 -4.62
N ARG A 23 0.64 -0.02 -5.12
CA ARG A 23 -0.17 -1.00 -4.37
C ARG A 23 0.53 -1.54 -3.12
N GLY A 24 1.84 -1.77 -3.20
CA GLY A 24 2.64 -2.15 -2.03
C GLY A 24 2.61 -1.08 -0.94
N LEU A 25 2.75 0.20 -1.33
CA LEU A 25 2.67 1.32 -0.38
C LEU A 25 1.26 1.46 0.21
N MET A 26 0.20 1.30 -0.57
CA MET A 26 -1.17 1.33 -0.03
C MET A 26 -1.41 0.24 1.02
N ILE A 27 -0.83 -0.95 0.86
CA ILE A 27 -0.91 -2.01 1.88
C ILE A 27 -0.22 -1.60 3.17
N VAL A 28 0.96 -0.97 3.09
CA VAL A 28 1.68 -0.45 4.26
C VAL A 28 0.82 0.57 5.01
N GLU A 29 0.22 1.52 4.31
CA GLU A 29 -0.64 2.56 4.90
C GLU A 29 -1.93 1.97 5.51
N ALA A 30 -2.52 0.97 4.87
CA ALA A 30 -3.66 0.25 5.42
C ALA A 30 -3.30 -0.41 6.77
N VAL A 31 -2.16 -1.07 6.85
CA VAL A 31 -1.69 -1.69 8.09
C VAL A 31 -1.34 -0.65 9.15
N ALA A 32 -0.68 0.45 8.76
CA ALA A 32 -0.35 1.56 9.67
C ALA A 32 -1.59 2.21 10.29
N SER A 33 -2.71 2.22 9.56
CA SER A 33 -3.99 2.73 10.01
C SER A 33 -4.85 1.71 10.77
N GLY A 34 -4.26 0.57 11.16
CA GLY A 34 -4.88 -0.42 12.03
C GLY A 34 -5.58 -1.59 11.33
N ARG A 35 -5.57 -1.65 9.99
CA ARG A 35 -6.17 -2.77 9.24
C ARG A 35 -5.21 -3.95 9.22
N GLY A 36 -5.43 -4.89 10.14
CA GLY A 36 -4.54 -6.03 10.32
C GLY A 36 -4.90 -7.23 9.45
N SER A 37 -6.18 -7.47 9.17
CA SER A 37 -6.55 -8.68 8.43
C SER A 37 -6.29 -8.53 6.94
N LEU A 38 -6.00 -9.65 6.27
CA LEU A 38 -5.83 -9.68 4.81
C LEU A 38 -7.09 -9.16 4.08
N SER A 39 -8.28 -9.35 4.66
CA SER A 39 -9.54 -8.89 4.07
C SER A 39 -9.64 -7.37 4.09
N GLU A 40 -9.42 -6.76 5.26
CA GLU A 40 -9.45 -5.30 5.43
C GLU A 40 -8.38 -4.61 4.58
N ILE A 41 -7.20 -5.22 4.48
CA ILE A 41 -6.11 -4.72 3.62
C ILE A 41 -6.52 -4.78 2.15
N ALA A 42 -7.08 -5.89 1.69
CA ALA A 42 -7.50 -6.07 0.30
C ALA A 42 -8.61 -5.07 -0.08
N GLU A 43 -9.59 -4.88 0.82
CA GLU A 43 -10.66 -3.92 0.65
C GLU A 43 -10.14 -2.48 0.61
N THR A 44 -9.32 -2.10 1.60
CA THR A 44 -8.75 -0.73 1.70
C THR A 44 -7.86 -0.39 0.50
N ALA A 45 -7.08 -1.35 0.02
CA ALA A 45 -6.18 -1.15 -1.12
C ALA A 45 -6.87 -1.35 -2.50
N GLY A 46 -8.15 -1.73 -2.52
CA GLY A 46 -8.89 -2.01 -3.76
C GLY A 46 -8.29 -3.17 -4.56
N LEU A 47 -7.82 -4.22 -3.88
CA LEU A 47 -7.10 -5.35 -4.47
C LEU A 47 -7.90 -6.65 -4.37
N ALA A 48 -7.70 -7.52 -5.34
CA ALA A 48 -8.05 -8.92 -5.18
C ALA A 48 -7.25 -9.53 -4.02
N ARG A 49 -7.89 -10.41 -3.24
CA ARG A 49 -7.28 -11.05 -2.06
C ARG A 49 -5.96 -11.76 -2.37
N SER A 50 -5.85 -12.42 -3.53
CA SER A 50 -4.62 -13.09 -3.97
C SER A 50 -3.48 -12.11 -4.26
N THR A 51 -3.79 -10.95 -4.85
CA THR A 51 -2.81 -9.87 -5.08
C THR A 51 -2.37 -9.25 -3.76
N ALA A 52 -3.31 -8.94 -2.86
CA ALA A 52 -3.01 -8.42 -1.53
C ALA A 52 -2.11 -9.38 -0.75
N TYR A 53 -2.40 -10.69 -0.79
CA TYR A 53 -1.59 -11.71 -0.14
C TYR A 53 -0.16 -11.73 -0.66
N ARG A 54 0.03 -11.79 -1.99
CA ARG A 54 1.37 -11.82 -2.59
C ARG A 54 2.20 -10.61 -2.20
N LEU A 55 1.61 -9.41 -2.28
CA LEU A 55 2.30 -8.17 -1.91
C LEU A 55 2.59 -8.10 -0.41
N ALA A 56 1.64 -8.49 0.44
CA ALA A 56 1.83 -8.52 1.88
C ALA A 56 2.92 -9.52 2.29
N SER A 57 2.97 -10.71 1.66
CA SER A 57 4.05 -11.69 1.88
C SER A 57 5.41 -11.13 1.48
N THR A 58 5.52 -10.50 0.31
CA THR A 58 6.76 -9.81 -0.09
C THR A 58 7.14 -8.71 0.91
N LEU A 59 6.19 -7.92 1.40
CA LEU A 59 6.46 -6.89 2.40
C LEU A 59 6.91 -7.48 3.75
N VAL A 60 6.41 -8.65 4.13
CA VAL A 60 6.88 -9.40 5.31
C VAL A 60 8.32 -9.89 5.10
N GLU A 61 8.61 -10.53 3.97
CA GLU A 61 9.96 -10.99 3.61
C GLU A 61 10.98 -9.83 3.61
N GLN A 62 10.56 -8.65 3.14
CA GLN A 62 11.38 -7.44 3.12
C GLN A 62 11.43 -6.70 4.46
N GLY A 63 10.73 -7.18 5.48
CA GLY A 63 10.72 -6.65 6.85
C GLY A 63 9.88 -5.38 7.07
N TYR A 64 9.11 -4.95 6.06
CA TYR A 64 8.18 -3.82 6.17
C TYR A 64 6.90 -4.20 6.91
N LEU A 65 6.47 -5.45 6.80
CA LEU A 65 5.38 -6.00 7.59
C LEU A 65 5.85 -7.15 8.47
N SER A 66 5.01 -7.56 9.41
CA SER A 66 5.20 -8.78 10.19
C SER A 66 3.84 -9.41 10.46
N VAL A 67 3.83 -10.73 10.67
CA VAL A 67 2.61 -11.44 11.06
C VAL A 67 2.38 -11.26 12.56
N ALA A 68 1.21 -10.78 12.93
CA ALA A 68 0.75 -10.69 14.30
C ALA A 68 0.20 -12.06 14.78
N PRO A 69 0.47 -12.45 16.03
CA PRO A 69 -0.18 -13.60 16.67
C PRO A 69 -1.71 -13.50 16.57
N ARG A 70 -2.37 -14.65 16.59
CA ARG A 70 -3.83 -14.75 16.60
C ARG A 70 -4.32 -14.51 18.04
N ASP A 71 -4.42 -13.25 18.48
CA ASP A 71 -4.85 -12.90 19.84
C ASP A 71 -6.23 -12.21 19.84
N GLY A 72 -7.31 -12.98 19.88
CA GLY A 72 -8.70 -12.49 20.11
C GLY A 72 -9.32 -11.59 19.02
N SER A 73 -8.52 -10.77 18.35
CA SER A 73 -8.82 -9.89 17.21
C SER A 73 -8.68 -10.60 15.85
N GLY A 74 -8.34 -11.89 15.87
CA GLY A 74 -8.31 -12.73 14.68
C GLY A 74 -6.96 -12.80 13.97
N GLY A 75 -5.89 -12.17 14.47
CA GLY A 75 -4.53 -12.20 13.87
C GLY A 75 -4.44 -11.58 12.47
N GLY A 76 -3.25 -11.12 12.09
CA GLY A 76 -3.11 -10.32 10.88
C GLY A 76 -1.69 -9.85 10.58
N TYR A 77 -1.57 -8.72 9.89
CA TYR A 77 -0.34 -8.03 9.60
C TYR A 77 -0.19 -6.81 10.51
N ARG A 78 1.05 -6.50 10.86
CA ARG A 78 1.46 -5.27 11.57
C ARG A 78 2.66 -4.67 10.86
N LEU A 79 2.99 -3.41 11.15
CA LEU A 79 4.24 -2.82 10.69
C LEU A 79 5.43 -3.62 11.23
N GLY A 80 6.38 -3.88 10.35
CA GLY A 80 7.59 -4.63 10.64
C GLY A 80 8.71 -3.76 11.23
N PRO A 81 9.75 -4.40 11.78
CA PRO A 81 10.84 -3.71 12.49
C PRO A 81 11.66 -2.77 11.58
N LYS A 82 11.56 -2.90 10.26
CA LYS A 82 12.25 -2.01 9.32
C LYS A 82 11.83 -0.55 9.48
N PHE A 83 10.59 -0.27 9.90
CA PHE A 83 10.13 1.10 10.15
C PHE A 83 10.88 1.79 11.31
N ILE A 84 11.19 1.05 12.38
CA ILE A 84 12.00 1.58 13.49
C ILE A 84 13.38 2.00 12.96
N ARG A 85 14.04 1.11 12.19
CA ARG A 85 15.36 1.39 11.59
C ARG A 85 15.33 2.60 10.67
N LEU A 86 14.32 2.69 9.78
CA LEU A 86 14.18 3.80 8.84
C LEU A 86 13.88 5.12 9.55
N SER A 87 13.03 5.11 10.59
CA SER A 87 12.70 6.31 11.37
C SER A 87 13.92 6.89 12.08
N HIS A 88 14.77 6.03 12.66
CA HIS A 88 16.01 6.42 13.28
C HIS A 88 16.98 7.06 12.26
N GLN A 89 17.09 6.47 11.07
CA GLN A 89 17.92 7.02 9.99
C GLN A 89 17.41 8.35 9.45
N ALA A 90 16.08 8.53 9.35
CA ALA A 90 15.47 9.74 8.82
C ALA A 90 15.54 10.92 9.80
N THR A 91 15.46 10.64 11.12
CA THR A 91 15.46 11.68 12.16
C THR A 91 16.86 12.18 12.49
N HIS A 92 17.91 11.39 12.22
CA HIS A 92 19.31 11.77 12.42
C HIS A 92 19.85 12.69 11.30
N LEU A 93 19.17 13.81 11.07
CA LEU A 93 19.71 15.02 10.45
C LEU A 93 20.22 15.97 11.54
#